data_AF-A0A1Y3XZM4-F1
#
_entry.id   AF-A0A1Y3XZM4-F1
#
_cell.length_a   1.000
_cell.length_b   1.000
_cell.length_c   1.000
_cell.angle_alpha   90.00
_cell.angle_beta   90.00
_cell.angle_gamma   90.00
#
_symmetry.space_group_name_H-M   'P 1'
#
loop_
_entity.id
_entity.type
_entity.pdbx_description
1 polymer ?
#
loop_
_entity_poly.entity_id
_entity_poly.type
_entity_poly.pdbx_seq_one_letter_code
_entity_poly.pdbx_strand_id
1 'polypeptide(L)'
;MKSSTGENSEIQTAAHGQVDAGTRQIFYLWEEGNMPSETEYTENNGGYADDPGFRPTVRTFPVPEETEVKGAVLICAGGAFQYRSDQYEGTPVAEALSQRGYQSFVVDYRLRPYTQEEGALDLARAVRFVRSHGEEYGIDQEDIAVMGFSAYLFCIRNQGSFCRGI
;
A
#
# COMPACT_ATOMS: atom_id res chain seq x y z
N MET A 1 5.09 -25.81 -24.75
CA MET A 1 3.85 -25.18 -24.24
C MET A 1 4.24 -23.85 -23.62
N LYS A 2 3.61 -22.76 -24.05
CA LYS A 2 3.99 -21.38 -23.70
C LYS A 2 3.68 -21.12 -22.22
N SER A 3 4.70 -20.79 -21.44
CA SER A 3 4.58 -20.13 -20.14
C SER A 3 4.33 -18.66 -20.42
N SER A 4 3.07 -18.21 -20.31
CA SER A 4 2.71 -16.80 -20.39
C SER A 4 3.06 -16.13 -19.06
N THR A 5 4.26 -15.56 -18.97
CA THR A 5 4.58 -14.54 -17.97
C THR A 5 3.78 -13.29 -18.34
N GLY A 6 2.59 -13.16 -17.73
CA GLY A 6 1.78 -11.95 -17.80
C GLY A 6 2.24 -10.97 -16.73
N GLU A 7 3.43 -10.39 -16.90
CA GLU A 7 3.91 -9.28 -16.07
C GLU A 7 4.59 -8.27 -17.00
N ASN A 8 3.78 -7.46 -17.68
CA ASN A 8 4.17 -6.21 -18.33
C ASN A 8 2.91 -5.39 -18.63
N SER A 9 2.01 -5.27 -17.64
CA SER A 9 1.10 -4.13 -17.60
C SER A 9 1.89 -2.96 -17.05
N GLU A 10 2.04 -1.89 -17.82
CA GLU A 10 2.67 -0.64 -17.39
C GLU A 10 2.02 -0.20 -16.06
N ILE A 11 2.82 -0.06 -15.00
CA ILE A 11 2.31 0.30 -13.67
C ILE A 11 1.66 1.68 -13.77
N GLN A 12 0.35 1.74 -13.52
CA GLN A 12 -0.43 2.97 -13.59
C GLN A 12 -0.23 3.80 -12.32
N THR A 13 -0.51 5.10 -12.37
CA THR A 13 -0.51 5.95 -11.18
C THR A 13 -1.89 5.96 -10.51
N ALA A 14 -1.92 6.03 -9.18
CA ALA A 14 -3.12 6.12 -8.33
C ALA A 14 -4.08 7.28 -8.67
N ALA A 15 -3.67 8.25 -9.51
CA ALA A 15 -4.55 9.33 -9.97
C ALA A 15 -5.40 8.97 -11.20
N HIS A 16 -4.94 8.02 -12.01
CA HIS A 16 -5.51 7.71 -13.34
C HIS A 16 -5.67 6.22 -13.62
N GLY A 17 -5.14 5.35 -12.75
CA GLY A 17 -5.25 3.91 -12.89
C GLY A 17 -6.68 3.44 -12.74
N GLN A 18 -7.07 2.47 -13.56
CA GLN A 18 -8.35 1.81 -13.42
C GLN A 18 -8.21 0.69 -12.38
N VAL A 19 -9.02 0.77 -11.33
CA VAL A 19 -9.04 -0.24 -10.29
C VAL A 19 -9.94 -1.41 -10.69
N ASP A 20 -9.51 -2.61 -10.32
CA ASP A 20 -10.25 -3.85 -10.43
C ASP A 20 -10.17 -4.56 -9.06
N ALA A 21 -11.33 -4.66 -8.40
CA ALA A 21 -11.43 -5.24 -7.07
C ALA A 21 -11.18 -6.75 -7.05
N GLY A 22 -11.25 -7.44 -8.20
CA GLY A 22 -11.03 -8.88 -8.32
C GLY A 22 -9.59 -9.28 -8.62
N THR A 23 -8.71 -8.34 -8.96
CA THR A 23 -7.34 -8.64 -9.37
C THR A 23 -6.29 -7.93 -8.52
N ARG A 24 -5.12 -8.57 -8.39
CA ARG A 24 -3.96 -7.97 -7.73
C ARG A 24 -3.32 -6.98 -8.68
N GLN A 25 -3.22 -5.74 -8.26
CA GLN A 25 -2.69 -4.61 -9.02
C GLN A 25 -1.64 -3.86 -8.22
N ILE A 26 -0.78 -3.10 -8.91
CA ILE A 26 0.21 -2.21 -8.31
C ILE A 26 0.02 -0.83 -8.96
N PHE A 27 0.01 0.22 -8.13
CA PHE A 27 -0.09 1.60 -8.60
C PHE A 27 1.00 2.46 -7.99
N TYR A 28 1.61 3.34 -8.79
CA TYR A 28 2.45 4.41 -8.26
C TYR A 28 1.59 5.41 -7.50
N LEU A 29 2.03 5.88 -6.32
CA LEU A 29 1.27 6.87 -5.55
C LEU A 29 1.39 8.29 -6.12
N TRP A 30 2.51 8.56 -6.79
CA TRP A 30 2.83 9.85 -7.41
C TRP A 30 3.10 9.67 -8.90
N GLU A 31 2.69 10.66 -9.69
CA GLU A 31 3.11 10.77 -11.08
C GLU A 31 4.62 10.98 -11.15
N GLU A 32 5.21 10.61 -12.28
CA GLU A 32 6.61 10.89 -12.53
C GLU A 32 6.89 12.40 -12.41
N GLY A 33 7.91 12.76 -11.63
CA GLY A 33 8.26 14.15 -11.35
C GLY A 33 7.33 14.92 -10.39
N ASN A 34 6.23 14.31 -9.92
CA ASN A 34 5.26 14.96 -9.01
C ASN A 34 5.24 14.34 -7.60
N MET A 35 6.35 13.70 -7.20
CA MET A 35 6.55 13.21 -5.85
C MET A 35 7.16 14.33 -5.01
N PRO A 36 6.46 14.86 -3.98
CA PRO A 36 6.98 15.91 -3.13
C PRO A 36 8.21 15.41 -2.37
N SER A 37 9.38 16.03 -2.59
CA SER A 37 10.64 15.62 -1.99
C SER A 37 11.41 16.85 -1.52
N GLU A 38 11.84 16.83 -0.26
CA GLU A 38 12.81 17.80 0.28
C GLU A 38 14.22 17.20 0.27
N THR A 39 14.33 15.87 0.36
CA THR A 39 15.60 15.17 0.34
C THR A 39 16.15 15.11 -1.09
N GLU A 40 17.36 15.64 -1.29
CA GLU A 40 18.14 15.43 -2.52
C GLU A 40 18.89 14.10 -2.43
N TYR A 41 18.39 13.08 -3.12
CA TYR A 41 18.97 11.75 -3.14
C TYR A 41 19.44 11.39 -4.55
N THR A 42 20.76 11.33 -4.74
CA THR A 42 21.40 11.19 -6.06
C THR A 42 22.19 9.91 -6.24
N GLU A 43 22.62 9.25 -5.16
CA GLU A 43 23.41 8.01 -5.23
C GLU A 43 23.16 7.12 -4.01
N ASN A 44 22.96 5.81 -4.25
CA ASN A 44 22.97 4.79 -3.20
C ASN A 44 24.35 4.12 -3.11
N ASN A 45 25.04 4.30 -1.98
CA ASN A 45 26.33 3.66 -1.71
C ASN A 45 26.19 2.29 -1.01
N GLY A 46 25.04 1.63 -1.19
CA GLY A 46 24.69 0.36 -0.52
C GLY A 46 24.18 0.52 0.92
N GLY A 47 23.94 1.76 1.36
CA GLY A 47 23.49 2.08 2.72
C GLY A 47 21.96 2.20 2.87
N TYR A 48 21.22 2.21 1.76
CA TYR A 48 19.78 2.41 1.74
C TYR A 48 19.09 1.29 0.98
N ALA A 49 17.85 0.99 1.36
CA ALA A 49 17.07 -0.09 0.77
C ALA A 49 16.68 0.18 -0.70
N ASP A 50 16.58 1.45 -1.09
CA ASP A 50 16.11 1.87 -2.40
C ASP A 50 17.14 2.75 -3.09
N ASP A 51 17.24 2.61 -4.41
CA ASP A 51 18.06 3.47 -5.25
C ASP A 51 17.38 4.82 -5.52
N PRO A 52 18.16 5.85 -5.91
CA PRO A 52 17.61 7.11 -6.39
C PRO A 52 16.57 6.89 -7.49
N GLY A 53 15.45 7.61 -7.39
CA GLY A 53 14.35 7.45 -8.33
C GLY A 53 13.32 6.38 -7.92
N PHE A 54 13.47 5.75 -6.74
CA PHE A 54 12.38 4.98 -6.14
C PHE A 54 11.09 5.79 -6.10
N ARG A 55 10.01 5.15 -6.55
CA ARG A 55 8.67 5.72 -6.53
C ARG A 55 7.80 4.84 -5.64
N PRO A 56 7.15 5.42 -4.63
CA PRO A 56 6.33 4.66 -3.71
C PRO A 56 5.09 4.13 -4.41
N THR A 57 4.67 2.92 -4.02
CA THR A 57 3.54 2.22 -4.65
C THR A 57 2.52 1.76 -3.62
N VAL A 58 1.31 1.48 -4.10
CA VAL A 58 0.30 0.72 -3.36
C VAL A 58 -0.03 -0.53 -4.15
N ARG A 59 -0.03 -1.66 -3.47
CA ARG A 59 -0.33 -2.97 -4.03
C ARG A 59 -1.62 -3.50 -3.45
N THR A 60 -2.55 -3.89 -4.30
CA THR A 60 -3.88 -4.37 -3.92
C THR A 60 -3.88 -5.88 -3.69
N PHE A 61 -4.66 -6.32 -2.71
CA PHE A 61 -4.90 -7.72 -2.41
C PHE A 61 -6.42 -7.95 -2.39
N PRO A 62 -6.98 -8.47 -3.50
CA PRO A 62 -8.42 -8.58 -3.67
C PRO A 62 -9.04 -9.58 -2.69
N VAL A 63 -10.25 -9.28 -2.25
CA VAL A 63 -11.11 -10.26 -1.56
C VAL A 63 -11.56 -11.32 -2.59
N PRO A 64 -11.54 -12.63 -2.26
CA PRO A 64 -12.00 -13.67 -3.18
C PRO A 64 -13.47 -13.46 -3.62
N GLU A 65 -13.82 -13.82 -4.86
CA GLU A 65 -15.13 -13.53 -5.49
C GLU A 65 -16.37 -13.99 -4.69
N GLU A 66 -16.25 -15.00 -3.83
CA GLU A 66 -17.35 -15.54 -3.01
C GLU A 66 -17.31 -15.07 -1.54
N THR A 67 -16.45 -14.10 -1.21
CA THR A 67 -16.30 -13.58 0.15
C THR A 67 -16.88 -12.17 0.25
N GLU A 68 -17.72 -11.95 1.25
CA GLU A 68 -18.26 -10.62 1.55
C GLU A 68 -17.13 -9.65 1.93
N VAL A 69 -17.10 -8.48 1.29
CA VAL A 69 -16.19 -7.39 1.63
C VAL A 69 -16.68 -6.72 2.91
N LYS A 70 -15.83 -6.70 3.92
CA LYS A 70 -16.12 -6.19 5.28
C LYS A 70 -15.52 -4.82 5.55
N GLY A 71 -14.60 -4.36 4.69
CA GLY A 71 -13.87 -3.11 4.87
C GLY A 71 -12.48 -3.17 4.26
N ALA A 72 -11.68 -2.12 4.50
CA ALA A 72 -10.32 -2.01 3.96
C ALA A 72 -9.23 -1.92 5.03
N VAL A 73 -8.07 -2.50 4.74
CA VAL A 73 -6.88 -2.43 5.59
C VAL A 73 -5.67 -2.02 4.76
N LEU A 74 -5.05 -0.89 5.08
CA LEU A 74 -3.73 -0.52 4.58
C LEU A 74 -2.66 -1.04 5.52
N ILE A 75 -1.63 -1.66 4.97
CA ILE A 75 -0.55 -2.32 5.68
C ILE A 75 0.77 -1.66 5.31
N CYS A 76 1.46 -1.15 6.31
CA CYS A 76 2.82 -0.64 6.21
C CYS A 76 3.77 -1.63 6.88
N ALA A 77 4.59 -2.32 6.08
CA ALA A 77 5.61 -3.21 6.63
C ALA A 77 6.61 -2.43 7.50
N GLY A 78 7.12 -3.10 8.54
CA GLY A 78 8.15 -2.56 9.41
C GLY A 78 9.54 -2.57 8.76
N GLY A 79 10.55 -2.33 9.59
CA GLY A 79 11.96 -2.21 9.17
C GLY A 79 12.62 -0.88 9.54
N ALA A 80 12.09 -0.19 10.56
CA ALA A 80 12.69 1.00 11.20
C ALA A 80 13.08 2.13 10.22
N PHE A 81 12.27 2.31 9.16
CA PHE A 81 12.51 3.27 8.07
C PHE A 81 13.82 3.03 7.29
N GLN A 82 14.45 1.86 7.43
CA GLN A 82 15.71 1.49 6.77
C GLN A 82 15.49 0.45 5.67
N TYR A 83 14.51 -0.42 5.83
CA TYR A 83 14.05 -1.40 4.84
C TYR A 83 12.56 -1.66 5.03
N ARG A 84 11.92 -2.33 4.07
CA ARG A 84 10.54 -2.84 4.18
C ARG A 84 10.57 -4.36 4.32
N SER A 85 9.97 -4.88 5.39
CA SER A 85 9.82 -6.33 5.61
C SER A 85 8.59 -6.90 4.87
N ASP A 86 8.33 -6.50 3.63
CA ASP A 86 7.10 -6.87 2.91
C ASP A 86 6.91 -8.37 2.73
N GLN A 87 8.01 -9.13 2.65
CA GLN A 87 7.97 -10.59 2.51
C GLN A 87 7.49 -11.29 3.78
N TYR A 88 7.68 -10.67 4.95
CA TYR A 88 7.36 -11.28 6.25
C TYR A 88 6.14 -10.65 6.92
N GLU A 89 5.95 -9.34 6.75
CA GLU A 89 4.95 -8.56 7.49
C GLU A 89 3.90 -7.92 6.57
N GLY A 90 4.23 -7.59 5.32
CA GLY A 90 3.30 -6.94 4.40
C GLY A 90 2.39 -7.94 3.68
N THR A 91 2.98 -8.70 2.76
CA THR A 91 2.29 -9.61 1.83
C THR A 91 1.53 -10.73 2.56
N PRO A 92 2.14 -11.47 3.51
CA PRO A 92 1.43 -12.57 4.18
C PRO A 92 0.23 -12.09 5.02
N VAL A 93 0.35 -10.91 5.63
CA VAL A 93 -0.72 -10.31 6.43
C VAL A 93 -1.85 -9.82 5.52
N ALA A 94 -1.51 -9.18 4.40
CA ALA A 94 -2.49 -8.75 3.41
C ALA A 94 -3.29 -9.94 2.86
N GLU A 95 -2.61 -11.02 2.47
CA GLU A 95 -3.26 -12.23 1.97
C GLU A 95 -4.17 -12.87 3.03
N ALA A 96 -3.72 -12.95 4.29
CA ALA A 96 -4.53 -13.50 5.37
C ALA A 96 -5.77 -12.65 5.69
N LEU A 97 -5.68 -11.32 5.57
CA LEU A 97 -6.81 -10.41 5.77
C LEU A 97 -7.79 -10.43 4.58
N SER A 98 -7.28 -10.48 3.35
CA SER A 98 -8.11 -10.66 2.15
C SER A 98 -8.93 -11.95 2.19
N GLN A 99 -8.34 -13.06 2.64
CA GLN A 99 -9.08 -14.31 2.86
C GLN A 99 -10.19 -14.21 3.91
N ARG A 100 -10.16 -13.20 4.79
CA ARG A 100 -11.18 -12.96 5.82
C ARG A 100 -12.25 -11.95 5.39
N GLY A 101 -12.14 -11.40 4.17
CA GLY A 101 -13.07 -10.42 3.62
C GLY A 101 -12.61 -8.97 3.72
N TYR A 102 -11.33 -8.69 4.00
CA TYR A 102 -10.83 -7.31 4.00
C TYR A 102 -10.07 -6.99 2.73
N GLN A 103 -10.51 -5.95 2.02
CA GLN A 103 -9.74 -5.43 0.91
C GLN A 103 -8.42 -4.89 1.46
N SER A 104 -7.32 -5.57 1.15
CA SER A 104 -6.03 -5.31 1.77
C SER A 104 -5.10 -4.58 0.81
N PHE A 105 -4.29 -3.68 1.33
CA PHE A 105 -3.39 -2.85 0.54
C PHE A 105 -2.03 -2.80 1.22
N VAL A 106 -0.95 -3.15 0.51
CA VAL A 106 0.42 -2.96 1.02
C VAL A 106 0.99 -1.69 0.42
N VAL A 107 1.51 -0.81 1.28
CA VAL A 107 2.10 0.47 0.86
C VAL A 107 3.62 0.36 0.90
N ASP A 108 4.24 0.46 -0.27
CA ASP A 108 5.69 0.55 -0.42
C ASP A 108 6.07 2.04 -0.33
N TYR A 109 6.21 2.56 0.90
CA TYR A 109 6.50 3.97 1.19
C TYR A 109 8.00 4.29 1.17
N ARG A 110 8.35 5.58 1.06
CA ARG A 110 9.75 6.05 1.08
C ARG A 110 10.43 5.80 2.43
N LEU A 111 11.66 5.30 2.35
CA LEU A 111 12.54 5.03 3.47
C LEU A 111 13.73 5.99 3.46
N ARG A 112 14.66 5.84 4.41
CA ARG A 112 15.95 6.54 4.35
C ARG A 112 16.60 6.37 2.98
N PRO A 113 17.18 7.44 2.41
CA PRO A 113 17.52 8.70 3.08
C PRO A 113 16.38 9.72 3.20
N TYR A 114 15.20 9.45 2.64
CA TYR A 114 14.03 10.32 2.79
C TYR A 114 13.61 10.44 4.27
N THR A 115 13.03 11.57 4.59
CA THR A 115 12.48 11.89 5.91
C THR A 115 11.22 11.07 6.22
N GLN A 116 10.83 11.00 7.49
CA GLN A 116 9.61 10.30 7.87
C GLN A 116 8.37 11.06 7.42
N GLU A 117 8.46 12.39 7.34
CA GLU A 117 7.43 13.27 6.81
C GLU A 117 7.14 12.97 5.34
N GLU A 118 8.19 12.78 4.53
CA GLU A 118 8.06 12.33 3.14
C GLU A 118 7.38 10.96 3.03
N GLY A 119 7.77 10.00 3.88
CA GLY A 119 7.08 8.70 3.96
C GLY A 119 5.61 8.80 4.41
N ALA A 120 5.30 9.70 5.34
CA ALA A 120 3.94 9.95 5.81
C ALA A 120 3.03 10.55 4.72
N LEU A 121 3.58 11.37 3.82
CA LEU A 121 2.85 11.87 2.65
C LEU A 121 2.45 10.73 1.69
N ASP A 122 3.32 9.73 1.53
CA ASP A 122 3.02 8.54 0.71
C ASP A 122 1.85 7.76 1.32
N LEU A 123 1.89 7.53 2.63
CA LEU A 123 0.80 6.87 3.34
C LEU A 123 -0.51 7.66 3.25
N ALA A 124 -0.48 8.97 3.43
CA ALA A 124 -1.65 9.83 3.27
C ALA A 124 -2.21 9.75 1.85
N ARG A 125 -1.34 9.68 0.83
CA ARG A 125 -1.72 9.50 -0.58
C ARG A 125 -2.37 8.13 -0.81
N ALA A 126 -1.87 7.07 -0.20
CA ALA A 126 -2.44 5.73 -0.26
C ALA A 126 -3.83 5.67 0.40
N VAL A 127 -4.00 6.26 1.58
CA VAL A 127 -5.33 6.36 2.24
C VAL A 127 -6.30 7.11 1.33
N ARG A 128 -5.86 8.23 0.72
CA ARG A 128 -6.70 8.98 -0.23
C ARG A 128 -7.09 8.13 -1.45
N PHE A 129 -6.17 7.33 -1.98
CA PHE A 129 -6.43 6.41 -3.08
C PHE A 129 -7.50 5.37 -2.71
N VAL A 130 -7.38 4.72 -1.55
CA VAL A 130 -8.36 3.72 -1.10
C VAL A 130 -9.73 4.38 -0.88
N ARG A 131 -9.77 5.56 -0.26
CA ARG A 131 -11.01 6.33 -0.06
C ARG A 131 -11.70 6.69 -1.37
N SER A 132 -10.94 7.20 -2.35
CA SER A 132 -11.53 7.64 -3.63
C SER A 132 -12.09 6.50 -4.46
N HIS A 133 -11.60 5.27 -4.24
CA HIS A 133 -12.02 4.08 -4.97
C HIS A 133 -12.89 3.14 -4.13
N GLY A 134 -13.48 3.65 -3.04
CA GLY A 134 -14.22 2.81 -2.10
C GLY A 134 -15.41 2.09 -2.72
N GLU A 135 -16.12 2.77 -3.63
CA GLU A 135 -17.26 2.18 -4.35
C GLU A 135 -16.82 1.01 -5.25
N GLU A 136 -15.71 1.15 -5.98
CA GLU A 136 -15.23 0.07 -6.86
C GLU A 136 -14.73 -1.15 -6.06
N TYR A 137 -14.15 -0.92 -4.89
CA TYR A 137 -13.70 -1.98 -3.99
C TYR A 137 -14.82 -2.54 -3.09
N GLY A 138 -16.02 -1.97 -3.11
CA GLY A 138 -17.13 -2.39 -2.24
C GLY A 138 -16.86 -2.12 -0.75
N ILE A 139 -16.07 -1.10 -0.43
CA ILE A 139 -15.70 -0.72 0.94
C ILE A 139 -16.36 0.59 1.34
N ASP A 140 -16.67 0.73 2.63
CA ASP A 140 -17.08 2.02 3.20
C ASP A 140 -15.86 2.96 3.27
N GLN A 141 -15.97 4.15 2.66
CA GLN A 141 -14.90 5.15 2.63
C GLN A 141 -14.56 5.70 4.02
N GLU A 142 -15.42 5.49 5.02
CA GLU A 142 -15.18 5.86 6.41
C GLU A 142 -14.57 4.71 7.24
N ASP A 143 -14.62 3.45 6.77
CA ASP A 143 -14.12 2.27 7.48
C ASP A 143 -12.83 1.70 6.84
N ILE A 144 -11.77 2.50 6.95
CA ILE A 144 -10.43 2.15 6.52
C ILE A 144 -9.53 2.06 7.74
N ALA A 145 -8.98 0.88 7.98
CA ALA A 145 -7.96 0.67 9.00
C ALA A 145 -6.57 0.85 8.39
N VAL A 146 -5.67 1.47 9.14
CA VAL A 146 -4.24 1.44 8.86
C VAL A 146 -3.56 0.55 9.90
N MET A 147 -2.68 -0.32 9.44
CA MET A 147 -1.89 -1.24 10.25
C MET A 147 -0.42 -1.04 9.90
N GLY A 148 0.42 -0.85 10.91
CA GLY A 148 1.86 -0.83 10.71
C GLY A 148 2.59 -1.62 11.78
N PHE A 149 3.72 -2.19 11.38
CA PHE A 149 4.54 -3.02 12.24
C PHE A 149 5.77 -2.23 12.74
N SER A 150 6.02 -2.30 14.05
CA SER A 150 7.17 -1.69 14.74
C SER A 150 7.20 -0.15 14.77
N ALA A 151 7.48 0.53 13.65
CA ALA A 151 7.67 1.99 13.61
C ALA A 151 6.42 2.78 13.16
N TYR A 152 5.45 2.09 12.56
CA TYR A 152 4.18 2.65 12.07
C TYR A 152 2.97 2.14 12.86
N LEU A 153 3.07 1.91 14.18
CA LEU A 153 1.88 1.55 14.96
C LEU A 153 0.91 2.73 14.99
N PHE A 154 0.01 2.81 14.01
CA PHE A 154 -1.02 3.82 13.90
C PHE A 154 -2.30 3.19 13.35
N CYS A 155 -3.25 2.91 14.25
CA CYS A 155 -4.61 2.52 13.88
C CYS A 155 -5.47 3.79 13.82
N ILE A 156 -5.63 4.37 12.62
CA ILE A 156 -6.69 5.36 12.40
C ILE A 156 -7.99 4.59 12.22
N ARG A 157 -8.99 4.90 13.05
CA ARG A 157 -10.38 4.55 12.78
C ARG A 157 -11.26 5.74 13.05
N ASN A 158 -12.17 6.03 12.12
CA ASN A 158 -13.33 6.86 12.42
C ASN A 158 -14.48 5.92 12.87
N GLN A 159 -14.47 5.58 14.17
CA GLN A 159 -15.53 4.93 14.97
C GLN A 159 -15.83 3.41 14.80
N GLY A 160 -16.35 2.79 15.88
CA GLY A 160 -17.18 1.58 15.81
C GLY A 160 -16.70 0.32 16.54
N SER A 161 -16.41 -0.75 15.79
CA SER A 161 -16.52 -2.12 16.31
C SER A 161 -15.47 -3.12 15.81
N PHE A 162 -14.53 -2.71 14.98
CA PHE A 162 -13.59 -3.60 14.28
C PHE A 162 -12.48 -4.24 15.14
N CYS A 163 -11.89 -3.50 16.09
CA CYS A 163 -10.70 -3.97 16.83
C CYS A 163 -10.97 -5.13 17.81
N ARG A 164 -12.19 -5.68 17.85
CA ARG A 164 -12.57 -6.80 18.72
C ARG A 164 -12.47 -8.18 18.06
N GLY A 165 -12.10 -8.28 16.77
CA GLY A 165 -12.18 -9.52 16.02
C GLY A 165 -10.99 -9.87 15.12
N ILE A 166 -9.85 -9.18 15.27
CA ILE A 166 -8.55 -9.61 14.70
C ILE A 166 -7.77 -10.35 15.78
#